data_AF-S6T2P9-F1
#
_entry.id   AF-S6T2P9-F1
#
_cell.length_a   1.000
_cell.length_b   1.000
_cell.length_c   1.000
_cell.angle_alpha   90.00
_cell.angle_beta   90.00
_cell.angle_gamma   90.00
#
_symmetry.space_group_name_H-M   'P 1'
#
loop_
_entity.id
_entity.type
_entity.pdbx_description
1 polymer ?
#
loop_
_entity_poly.entity_id
_entity_poly.type
_entity_poly.pdbx_seq_one_letter_code
_entity_poly.pdbx_strand_id
1 'polypeptide(L)'
;MKLNKNNISRLDANIALPAYSADDTRQGIAHIGVGGFHRAHQAFYTDALMNSGEGFEWSICGVGLRAEDRAVRDALAQQDYLYTLYELGDTPDTETRIIASISGMLLAEDSPQALIDKLASPDIRIVSLTITEGGYCIDDSNGQFMAHLPQIQHDLANPNQPKTVFGFLCAALA
;
A
#
# COMPACT_ATOMS: atom_id res chain seq x y z
N MET A 1 9.13 19.43 13.40
CA MET A 1 9.35 18.16 14.14
C MET A 1 9.36 17.02 13.13
N LYS A 2 10.29 16.04 13.20
CA LYS A 2 10.25 14.86 12.30
C LYS A 2 9.11 13.94 12.75
N LEU A 3 8.24 13.56 11.82
CA LEU A 3 7.16 12.61 12.10
C LEU A 3 7.72 11.21 12.33
N ASN A 4 7.37 10.63 13.48
CA ASN A 4 7.56 9.24 13.89
C ASN A 4 6.72 9.01 15.17
N LYS A 5 6.58 7.76 15.62
CA LYS A 5 5.79 7.40 16.81
C LYS A 5 6.27 8.13 18.07
N ASN A 6 7.59 8.32 18.23
CA ASN A 6 8.17 8.99 19.40
C ASN A 6 7.84 10.50 19.47
N ASN A 7 7.60 11.13 18.32
CA ASN A 7 7.35 12.57 18.22
C ASN A 7 5.86 12.91 17.99
N ILE A 8 4.98 11.92 17.81
CA ILE A 8 3.59 12.16 17.42
C ILE A 8 2.82 13.02 18.43
N SER A 9 3.10 12.85 19.74
CA SER A 9 2.51 13.65 20.82
C SER A 9 3.09 15.06 20.96
N ARG A 10 4.11 15.40 20.15
CA ARG A 10 4.79 16.71 20.14
C ARG A 10 4.48 17.52 18.88
N LEU A 11 3.54 17.06 18.07
CA LEU A 11 3.05 17.77 16.89
C LEU A 11 2.16 18.94 17.33
N ASP A 12 2.01 19.92 16.44
CA ASP A 12 1.15 21.08 16.69
C ASP A 12 -0.30 20.64 16.90
N ALA A 13 -1.02 21.36 17.78
CA ALA A 13 -2.37 20.97 18.21
C ALA A 13 -3.43 21.00 17.09
N ASN A 14 -3.13 21.61 15.95
CA ASN A 14 -3.97 21.64 14.76
C ASN A 14 -3.76 20.44 13.82
N ILE A 15 -2.83 19.53 14.13
CA ILE A 15 -2.62 18.30 13.38
C ILE A 15 -3.48 17.19 14.02
N ALA A 16 -4.46 16.70 13.27
CA ALA A 16 -5.29 15.59 13.73
C ALA A 16 -4.47 14.29 13.81
N LEU A 17 -4.65 13.54 14.90
CA LEU A 17 -3.92 12.30 15.19
C LEU A 17 -4.87 11.10 15.13
N PRO A 18 -4.36 9.89 14.81
CA PRO A 18 -5.11 8.66 14.98
C PRO A 18 -5.59 8.50 16.43
N ALA A 19 -6.87 8.19 16.60
CA ALA A 19 -7.52 7.86 17.87
C ALA A 19 -7.30 6.39 18.29
N TYR A 20 -6.51 5.65 17.52
CA TYR A 20 -6.15 4.26 17.74
C TYR A 20 -4.63 4.07 17.73
N SER A 21 -4.16 2.99 18.35
CA SER A 21 -2.75 2.61 18.29
C SER A 21 -2.49 1.79 17.04
N ALA A 22 -1.50 2.20 16.23
CA ALA A 22 -1.07 1.41 15.07
C ALA A 22 -0.59 0.00 15.47
N ASP A 23 -0.06 -0.16 16.69
CA ASP A 23 0.46 -1.43 17.22
C ASP A 23 -0.67 -2.43 17.54
N ASP A 24 -1.90 -1.95 17.74
CA ASP A 24 -3.07 -2.78 18.02
C ASP A 24 -3.77 -3.26 16.73
N THR A 25 -3.30 -2.81 15.56
CA THR A 25 -3.88 -3.20 14.27
C THR A 25 -3.30 -4.52 13.75
N ARG A 26 -4.02 -5.15 12.82
CA ARG A 26 -3.57 -6.33 12.06
C ARG A 26 -3.80 -6.09 10.58
N GLN A 27 -2.92 -6.66 9.75
CA GLN A 27 -2.99 -6.46 8.30
C GLN A 27 -4.12 -7.29 7.71
N GLY A 28 -5.04 -6.63 7.01
CA GLY A 28 -6.13 -7.27 6.26
C GLY A 28 -6.08 -6.99 4.76
N ILE A 29 -5.29 -6.01 4.35
CA ILE A 29 -5.18 -5.53 2.97
C ILE A 29 -3.71 -5.56 2.54
N ALA A 30 -3.43 -6.09 1.37
CA ALA A 30 -2.20 -5.83 0.64
C ALA A 30 -2.48 -4.82 -0.49
N HIS A 31 -1.68 -3.77 -0.61
CA HIS A 31 -1.86 -2.76 -1.66
C HIS A 31 -0.66 -2.71 -2.60
N ILE A 32 -0.88 -3.02 -3.87
CA ILE A 32 0.15 -3.00 -4.92
C ILE A 32 0.15 -1.65 -5.61
N GLY A 33 1.28 -0.94 -5.51
CA GLY A 33 1.46 0.42 -6.01
C GLY A 33 1.22 1.47 -4.93
N VAL A 34 2.19 1.69 -4.03
CA VAL A 34 2.03 2.65 -2.92
C VAL A 34 2.29 4.09 -3.41
N GLY A 35 1.31 4.64 -4.14
CA GLY A 35 1.36 5.99 -4.69
C GLY A 35 0.77 7.08 -3.78
N GLY A 36 0.69 8.30 -4.33
CA GLY A 36 -0.03 9.41 -3.69
C GLY A 36 -1.53 9.16 -3.59
N PHE A 37 -2.16 8.66 -4.68
CA PHE A 37 -3.59 8.38 -4.71
C PHE A 37 -4.01 7.34 -3.66
N HIS A 38 -3.26 6.25 -3.52
CA HIS A 38 -3.53 5.25 -2.50
C HIS A 38 -3.55 5.83 -1.09
N ARG A 39 -2.51 6.60 -0.75
CA ARG A 39 -2.33 7.25 0.54
C ARG A 39 -3.40 8.32 0.82
N ALA A 40 -3.84 9.04 -0.20
CA ALA A 40 -4.86 10.07 -0.07
C ALA A 40 -6.30 9.53 -0.07
N HIS A 41 -6.51 8.27 -0.49
CA HIS A 41 -7.86 7.74 -0.70
C HIS A 41 -8.14 6.45 0.06
N GLN A 42 -7.58 5.30 -0.34
CA GLN A 42 -7.94 4.02 0.30
C GLN A 42 -7.37 3.92 1.72
N ALA A 43 -6.12 4.34 1.92
CA ALA A 43 -5.51 4.38 3.24
C ALA A 43 -6.19 5.42 4.14
N PHE A 44 -6.64 6.55 3.58
CA PHE A 44 -7.44 7.55 4.29
C PHE A 44 -8.76 6.99 4.84
N TYR A 45 -9.56 6.33 3.99
CA TYR A 45 -10.82 5.75 4.45
C TYR A 45 -10.63 4.61 5.45
N THR A 46 -9.59 3.80 5.28
CA THR A 46 -9.24 2.73 6.23
C THR A 46 -8.87 3.31 7.59
N ASP A 47 -8.07 4.38 7.60
CA ASP A 47 -7.70 5.11 8.82
C ASP A 47 -8.91 5.78 9.48
N ALA A 48 -9.81 6.37 8.69
CA ALA A 48 -11.05 6.96 9.19
C ALA A 48 -11.95 5.93 9.90
N LEU A 49 -12.07 4.72 9.36
CA LEU A 49 -12.81 3.61 10.01
C LEU A 49 -12.15 3.20 11.34
N MET A 50 -10.82 3.09 11.37
CA MET A 50 -10.10 2.79 12.61
C MET A 50 -10.29 3.87 13.66
N ASN A 51 -10.40 5.14 13.26
CA ASN A 51 -10.72 6.23 14.18
C ASN A 51 -12.13 6.15 14.77
N SER A 52 -13.08 5.46 14.13
CA SER A 52 -14.40 5.19 14.72
C SER A 52 -14.40 4.01 15.70
N GLY A 53 -13.25 3.38 15.95
CA GLY A 53 -13.12 2.24 16.86
C GLY A 53 -13.38 0.88 16.22
N GLU A 54 -13.44 0.81 14.89
CA GLU A 54 -13.78 -0.39 14.13
C GLU A 54 -12.67 -0.78 13.13
N GLY A 55 -12.68 -2.02 12.65
CA GLY A 55 -11.84 -2.42 11.52
C GLY A 55 -10.33 -2.46 11.79
N PHE A 56 -9.89 -2.64 13.04
CA PHE A 56 -8.47 -2.76 13.40
C PHE A 56 -7.76 -3.92 12.70
N GLU A 57 -8.50 -4.90 12.18
CA GLU A 57 -8.00 -5.99 11.38
C GLU A 57 -7.74 -5.64 9.90
N TRP A 58 -7.95 -4.40 9.47
CA TRP A 58 -7.81 -3.96 8.07
C TRP A 58 -6.59 -3.08 7.78
N SER A 59 -5.54 -3.17 8.61
CA SER A 59 -4.30 -2.45 8.30
C SER A 59 -3.72 -2.91 6.95
N ILE A 60 -2.97 -2.00 6.32
CA ILE A 60 -2.48 -2.15 4.96
C ILE A 60 -0.99 -2.52 5.00
N CYS A 61 -0.66 -3.60 4.32
CA CYS A 61 0.69 -3.88 3.87
C CYS A 61 0.88 -3.32 2.45
N GLY A 62 1.74 -2.33 2.30
CA GLY A 62 2.17 -1.85 1.00
C GLY A 62 2.97 -2.91 0.24
N VAL A 63 2.91 -2.85 -1.09
CA VAL A 63 3.67 -3.72 -2.00
C VAL A 63 4.24 -2.86 -3.12
N GLY A 64 5.56 -2.90 -3.26
CA GLY A 64 6.31 -2.32 -4.37
C GLY A 64 6.83 -3.40 -5.31
N LEU A 65 6.59 -3.24 -6.61
CA LEU A 65 7.06 -4.16 -7.66
C LEU A 65 8.16 -3.56 -8.52
N ARG A 66 8.45 -2.27 -8.34
CA ARG A 66 9.41 -1.50 -9.15
C ARG A 66 10.53 -0.96 -8.27
N ALA A 67 11.70 -0.71 -8.85
CA ALA A 67 12.88 -0.26 -8.10
C ALA A 67 12.65 1.11 -7.43
N GLU A 68 11.90 1.99 -8.08
CA GLU A 68 11.52 3.30 -7.56
C GLU A 68 10.67 3.24 -6.29
N ASP A 69 10.00 2.11 -6.02
CA ASP A 69 9.18 1.93 -4.81
C ASP A 69 10.04 1.87 -3.53
N ARG A 70 11.35 1.60 -3.66
CA ARG A 70 12.29 1.59 -2.52
C ARG A 70 12.34 2.93 -1.80
N ALA A 71 12.34 4.04 -2.55
CA ALA A 71 12.35 5.37 -1.97
C ALA A 71 11.10 5.64 -1.11
N VAL A 72 9.93 5.15 -1.55
CA VAL A 72 8.68 5.24 -0.80
C VAL A 72 8.73 4.37 0.46
N ARG A 73 9.17 3.12 0.33
CA ARG A 73 9.32 2.20 1.47
C ARG A 73 10.21 2.80 2.53
N ASP A 74 11.40 3.27 2.16
CA ASP A 74 12.37 3.81 3.10
C ASP A 74 11.86 5.09 3.78
N ALA A 75 11.20 5.98 3.02
CA ALA A 75 10.60 7.20 3.58
C ALA A 75 9.50 6.91 4.59
N LEU A 76 8.63 5.93 4.32
CA LEU A 76 7.59 5.49 5.26
C LEU A 76 8.19 4.77 6.47
N ALA A 77 9.12 3.84 6.26
CA ALA A 77 9.75 3.07 7.32
C ALA A 77 10.49 3.97 8.34
N GLN A 78 11.16 5.03 7.87
CA GLN A 78 11.80 6.02 8.75
C GLN A 78 10.82 6.82 9.64
N GLN A 79 9.52 6.72 9.38
CA GLN A 79 8.46 7.39 10.14
C GLN A 79 7.53 6.38 10.81
N ASP A 80 7.99 5.14 11.02
CA ASP A 80 7.16 4.05 11.57
C ASP A 80 5.89 3.79 10.74
N TYR A 81 5.98 3.98 9.42
CA TYR A 81 4.90 3.94 8.44
C TYR A 81 3.80 5.00 8.60
N LEU A 82 4.02 5.99 9.46
CA LEU A 82 3.18 7.19 9.55
C LEU A 82 3.47 8.14 8.38
N TYR A 83 2.43 8.81 7.91
CA TYR A 83 2.56 9.94 6.99
C TYR A 83 1.50 11.00 7.24
N THR A 84 1.74 12.21 6.75
CA THR A 84 0.79 13.31 6.81
C THR A 84 -0.07 13.29 5.55
N LEU A 85 -1.38 13.25 5.72
CA LEU A 85 -2.34 13.69 4.71
C LEU A 85 -2.55 15.19 4.92
N TYR A 86 -2.27 15.97 3.88
CA TYR A 86 -2.33 17.43 3.93
C TYR A 86 -3.29 17.93 2.86
N GLU A 87 -4.47 18.35 3.28
CA GLU A 87 -5.50 18.88 2.38
C GLU A 87 -5.18 20.33 2.03
N LEU A 88 -5.38 20.67 0.76
CA LEU A 88 -5.21 22.01 0.24
C LEU A 88 -6.44 22.37 -0.60
N GLY A 89 -7.00 23.54 -0.33
CA GLY A 89 -8.20 24.04 -0.98
C GLY A 89 -8.31 25.55 -0.78
N ASP A 90 -9.19 26.18 -1.56
CA ASP A 90 -9.40 27.64 -1.51
C ASP A 90 -10.26 28.09 -0.31
N THR A 91 -10.79 27.12 0.44
CA THR A 91 -11.69 27.30 1.58
C THR A 91 -11.04 26.80 2.88
N PRO A 92 -11.48 27.30 4.05
CA PRO A 92 -10.86 26.98 5.34
C PRO A 92 -11.23 25.59 5.89
N ASP A 93 -12.01 24.79 5.17
CA ASP A 93 -12.45 23.44 5.53
C ASP A 93 -11.43 22.35 5.15
N THR A 94 -10.15 22.67 5.29
CA THR A 94 -9.04 21.72 5.05
C THR A 94 -8.46 21.22 6.37
N GLU A 95 -8.08 19.94 6.40
CA GLU A 95 -7.43 19.31 7.55
C GLU A 95 -5.98 18.90 7.23
N THR A 96 -5.12 18.97 8.25
CA THR A 96 -3.84 18.26 8.26
C THR A 96 -3.92 17.13 9.27
N ARG A 97 -3.71 15.89 8.83
CA ARG A 97 -3.85 14.70 9.69
C ARG A 97 -2.72 13.71 9.51
N ILE A 98 -2.38 13.00 10.57
CA ILE A 98 -1.49 11.85 10.52
C ILE A 98 -2.31 10.60 10.19
N ILE A 99 -1.85 9.84 9.20
CA ILE A 99 -2.42 8.55 8.82
C ILE A 99 -1.52 7.42 9.33
N ALA A 100 -2.14 6.38 9.90
CA ALA A 100 -1.47 5.22 10.47
C ALA A 100 -2.05 3.88 9.99
N SER A 101 -2.88 3.87 8.93
CA SER A 101 -3.48 2.64 8.40
C SER A 101 -2.51 1.74 7.65
N ILE A 102 -1.36 2.26 7.19
CA ILE A 102 -0.26 1.47 6.60
C ILE A 102 0.70 1.06 7.73
N SER A 103 0.94 -0.24 7.88
CA SER A 103 1.81 -0.79 8.96
C SER A 103 3.08 -1.47 8.46
N GLY A 104 3.27 -1.54 7.14
CA GLY A 104 4.44 -2.15 6.53
C GLY A 104 4.43 -1.97 5.02
N MET A 105 5.58 -2.21 4.38
CA MET A 105 5.67 -2.29 2.92
C MET A 105 6.77 -3.28 2.51
N LEU A 106 6.43 -4.22 1.62
CA LEU A 106 7.34 -5.20 1.05
C LEU A 106 7.71 -4.81 -0.38
N LEU A 107 8.94 -5.14 -0.77
CA LEU A 107 9.44 -4.93 -2.14
C LEU A 107 9.71 -6.28 -2.78
N ALA A 108 9.24 -6.47 -4.02
CA ALA A 108 9.49 -7.69 -4.78
C ALA A 108 11.00 -7.98 -4.94
N GLU A 109 11.81 -6.94 -5.09
CA GLU A 109 13.27 -7.05 -5.23
C GLU A 109 14.01 -7.48 -3.94
N ASP A 110 13.40 -7.28 -2.76
CA ASP A 110 14.00 -7.74 -1.50
C ASP A 110 13.79 -9.25 -1.32
N SER A 111 12.60 -9.78 -1.65
CA SER A 111 12.31 -11.21 -1.68
C SER A 111 10.95 -11.50 -2.34
N PRO A 112 10.92 -12.10 -3.55
CA PRO A 112 9.67 -12.51 -4.17
C PRO A 112 8.86 -13.49 -3.31
N GLN A 113 9.54 -14.45 -2.66
CA GLN A 113 8.86 -15.44 -1.81
C GLN A 113 8.19 -14.78 -0.60
N ALA A 114 8.85 -13.83 0.08
CA ALA A 114 8.25 -13.15 1.22
C ALA A 114 7.02 -12.33 0.82
N LEU A 115 7.02 -11.79 -0.40
CA LEU A 115 5.85 -11.11 -0.95
C LEU A 115 4.73 -12.09 -1.29
N ILE A 116 5.02 -13.23 -1.91
CA ILE A 116 4.04 -14.31 -2.15
C ILE A 116 3.43 -14.77 -0.83
N ASP A 117 4.25 -15.08 0.18
CA ASP A 117 3.81 -15.53 1.50
C ASP A 117 2.90 -14.49 2.18
N LYS A 118 3.21 -13.19 2.04
CA LYS A 118 2.35 -12.12 2.55
C LYS A 118 1.00 -12.11 1.84
N LEU A 119 0.98 -12.18 0.51
CA LEU A 119 -0.25 -12.19 -0.28
C LEU A 119 -1.11 -13.43 -0.04
N ALA A 120 -0.48 -14.58 0.24
CA ALA A 120 -1.15 -15.85 0.54
C ALA A 120 -1.55 -15.99 2.03
N SER A 121 -1.14 -15.06 2.89
CA SER A 121 -1.49 -15.09 4.32
C SER A 121 -3.01 -15.06 4.51
N PRO A 122 -3.61 -15.94 5.32
CA PRO A 122 -5.06 -15.97 5.53
C PRO A 122 -5.63 -14.67 6.13
N ASP A 123 -4.78 -13.87 6.79
CA ASP A 123 -5.16 -12.56 7.32
C ASP A 123 -5.39 -11.52 6.21
N ILE A 124 -4.66 -11.62 5.09
CA ILE A 124 -4.82 -10.76 3.92
C ILE A 124 -6.04 -11.23 3.13
N ARG A 125 -7.12 -10.47 3.26
CA ARG A 125 -8.42 -10.79 2.66
C ARG A 125 -8.69 -9.98 1.40
N ILE A 126 -7.94 -8.89 1.19
CA ILE A 126 -8.04 -8.02 0.02
C ILE A 126 -6.65 -7.74 -0.54
N VAL A 127 -6.49 -7.92 -1.84
CA VAL A 127 -5.39 -7.31 -2.61
C VAL A 127 -5.96 -6.18 -3.46
N SER A 128 -5.47 -4.96 -3.25
CA SER A 128 -5.95 -3.75 -3.94
C SER A 128 -4.84 -3.12 -4.80
N LEU A 129 -5.22 -2.41 -5.86
CA LEU A 129 -4.29 -2.01 -6.93
C LEU A 129 -4.39 -0.52 -7.23
N THR A 130 -3.24 0.16 -7.34
CA THR A 130 -3.11 1.45 -8.06
C THR A 130 -1.90 1.39 -8.99
N ILE A 131 -1.96 0.47 -9.95
CA ILE A 131 -0.87 0.11 -10.87
C ILE A 131 -0.82 0.94 -12.16
N THR A 132 -1.42 2.14 -12.15
CA THR A 132 -1.69 3.02 -13.31
C THR A 132 -2.63 2.41 -14.36
N GLU A 133 -3.07 3.26 -15.29
CA GLU A 133 -4.03 2.93 -16.35
C GLU A 133 -3.53 1.80 -17.25
N GLY A 134 -2.23 1.83 -17.61
CA GLY A 134 -1.60 0.84 -18.48
C GLY A 134 -1.15 -0.45 -17.78
N GLY A 135 -1.29 -0.55 -16.46
CA GLY A 135 -0.79 -1.69 -15.68
C GLY A 135 -1.50 -3.03 -15.96
N TYR A 136 -2.67 -2.99 -16.59
CA TYR A 136 -3.54 -4.16 -16.81
C TYR A 136 -3.19 -4.97 -18.06
N CYS A 137 -2.29 -4.46 -18.92
CA CYS A 137 -1.81 -5.17 -20.12
C CYS A 137 -2.94 -5.65 -21.06
N ILE A 138 -4.02 -4.86 -21.17
CA ILE A 138 -5.11 -5.08 -22.13
C ILE A 138 -4.92 -4.12 -23.30
N ASP A 139 -5.09 -4.62 -24.52
CA ASP A 139 -5.18 -3.78 -25.72
C ASP A 139 -6.60 -3.23 -25.84
N ASP A 140 -6.76 -1.93 -25.64
CA ASP A 140 -8.07 -1.24 -25.69
C ASP A 140 -8.79 -1.39 -27.03
N SER A 141 -8.06 -1.63 -28.13
CA SER A 141 -8.66 -1.73 -29.46
C SER A 141 -9.43 -3.02 -29.70
N ASN A 142 -9.05 -4.11 -29.01
CA ASN A 142 -9.57 -5.45 -29.25
C ASN A 142 -9.88 -6.25 -27.98
N GLY A 143 -9.60 -5.71 -26.79
CA GLY A 143 -9.85 -6.32 -25.49
C GLY A 143 -8.96 -7.52 -25.18
N GLN A 144 -7.90 -7.77 -25.96
CA GLN A 144 -7.02 -8.91 -25.75
C GLN A 144 -5.95 -8.61 -24.71
N PHE A 145 -5.63 -9.62 -23.91
CA PHE A 145 -4.47 -9.56 -23.02
C PHE A 145 -3.18 -9.65 -23.81
N MET A 146 -2.25 -8.75 -23.53
CA MET A 146 -0.95 -8.65 -24.19
C MET A 146 0.03 -9.72 -23.67
N ALA A 147 -0.31 -11.00 -23.87
CA ALA A 147 0.47 -12.13 -23.37
C ALA A 147 1.93 -12.15 -23.86
N HIS A 148 2.21 -11.54 -25.03
CA HIS A 148 3.53 -11.50 -25.65
C HIS A 148 4.53 -10.56 -24.94
N LEU A 149 4.09 -9.75 -23.97
CA LEU A 149 4.97 -8.83 -23.27
C LEU A 149 6.10 -9.58 -22.54
N PRO A 150 7.36 -9.11 -22.59
CA PRO A 150 8.51 -9.82 -22.03
C PRO A 150 8.36 -10.18 -20.54
N GLN A 151 7.79 -9.27 -19.74
CA GLN A 151 7.54 -9.49 -18.32
C GLN A 151 6.45 -10.54 -18.05
N ILE A 152 5.46 -10.65 -18.95
CA ILE A 152 4.43 -11.70 -18.85
C ILE A 152 5.02 -13.06 -19.22
N GLN A 153 5.80 -13.12 -20.30
CA GLN A 153 6.52 -14.34 -20.68
C GLN A 153 7.50 -14.80 -19.59
N HIS A 154 8.15 -13.85 -18.91
CA HIS A 154 9.01 -14.16 -17.76
C HIS A 154 8.24 -14.86 -16.64
N ASP A 155 7.09 -14.32 -16.24
CA ASP A 155 6.29 -14.87 -15.14
C ASP A 155 5.70 -16.24 -15.49
N LEU A 156 5.32 -16.45 -16.74
CA LEU A 156 4.90 -17.77 -17.23
C LEU A 156 6.02 -18.80 -17.16
N ALA A 157 7.26 -18.41 -17.48
CA ALA A 157 8.42 -19.29 -17.42
C ALA A 157 8.95 -19.52 -15.99
N ASN A 158 8.71 -18.57 -15.08
CA ASN A 158 9.24 -18.58 -13.71
C ASN A 158 8.14 -18.26 -12.68
N PRO A 159 7.11 -19.13 -12.52
CA PRO A 159 5.93 -18.81 -11.71
C PRO A 159 6.25 -18.60 -10.21
N ASN A 160 7.35 -19.15 -9.71
CA ASN A 160 7.79 -18.98 -8.31
C ASN A 160 8.70 -17.75 -8.13
N GLN A 161 9.04 -17.03 -9.19
CA GLN A 161 9.83 -15.80 -9.15
C GLN A 161 9.20 -14.73 -10.07
N PRO A 162 7.93 -14.37 -9.85
CA PRO A 162 7.23 -13.41 -10.71
C PRO A 162 7.78 -11.99 -10.54
N LYS A 163 7.54 -11.16 -11.54
CA LYS A 163 7.88 -9.73 -11.56
C LYS A 163 6.65 -8.85 -11.70
N THR A 164 5.56 -9.38 -12.23
CA THR A 164 4.34 -8.61 -12.51
C THR A 164 3.29 -8.83 -11.45
N VAL A 165 2.32 -7.91 -11.38
CA VAL A 165 1.14 -8.04 -10.53
C VAL A 165 0.42 -9.37 -10.79
N PHE A 166 0.31 -9.82 -12.04
CA PHE A 166 -0.37 -11.06 -12.40
C PHE A 166 0.36 -12.28 -11.86
N GLY A 167 1.69 -12.33 -12.04
CA GLY A 167 2.50 -13.44 -11.54
C GLY A 167 2.44 -13.55 -10.02
N PHE A 168 2.56 -12.43 -9.30
CA PHE A 168 2.44 -12.43 -7.83
C PHE A 168 1.06 -12.88 -7.35
N LEU A 169 -0.02 -12.39 -7.98
CA LEU A 169 -1.38 -12.80 -7.63
C LEU A 169 -1.63 -14.29 -7.90
N CYS A 170 -1.20 -14.79 -9.06
CA CYS A 170 -1.34 -16.22 -9.40
C CYS A 170 -0.54 -17.10 -8.44
N ALA A 171 0.71 -16.74 -8.11
CA ALA A 171 1.54 -17.51 -7.19
C ALA A 171 0.97 -17.54 -5.77
N ALA A 172 0.33 -16.47 -5.32
CA ALA A 172 -0.30 -16.41 -4.00
C ALA A 172 -1.61 -17.21 -3.89
N LEU A 173 -2.31 -17.43 -5.01
CA LEU A 173 -3.59 -18.15 -5.06
C LEU A 173 -3.43 -19.67 -5.31
N ALA A 174 -2.26 -20.12 -5.75
CA ALA A 174 -1.97 -21.50 -6.14
C ALA A 174 -1.89 -22.45 -4.94
#